data_AF-A0A941UVU2-F1
#
_entry.id   AF-A0A941UVU2-F1
#
_cell.length_a   1.000
_cell.length_b   1.000
_cell.length_c   1.000
_cell.angle_alpha   90.00
_cell.angle_beta   90.00
_cell.angle_gamma   90.00
#
_symmetry.space_group_name_H-M   'P 1'
#
loop_
_entity.id
_entity.type
_entity.pdbx_description
1 polymer ?
#
loop_
_entity_poly.entity_id
_entity_poly.type
_entity_poly.pdbx_seq_one_letter_code
_entity_poly.pdbx_strand_id
1 'polypeptide(L)' 'MQTCIFARDGKTPDGGEIEAYVDVLRTAGTDLIEGVLLYGLARPSLQPEAPRLAPAPEAAMAEIAARICELGLTVRVSP' A
#
# COMPACT_ATOMS: atom_id res chain seq x y z
N MET A 1 10.68 -3.58 0.18
CA MET A 1 9.36 -4.26 0.28
C MET A 1 8.48 -3.81 -0.88
N GLN A 2 7.71 -4.70 -1.49
CA GLN A 2 6.76 -4.35 -2.55
C GLN A 2 5.34 -4.61 -2.04
N THR A 3 4.45 -3.64 -2.19
CA THR A 3 3.10 -3.70 -1.63
C THR A 3 2.08 -3.27 -2.66
N CYS A 4 1.13 -4.16 -2.94
CA CYS A 4 -0.02 -3.86 -3.79
C CYS A 4 -1.10 -3.16 -2.94
N ILE A 5 -1.59 -2.03 -3.42
CA ILE A 5 -2.70 -1.30 -2.79
C ILE A 5 -3.87 -1.29 -3.77
N PHE A 6 -5.06 -1.56 -3.23
CA PHE A 6 -6.30 -1.60 -3.99
C PHE A 6 -7.45 -1.14 -3.10
N ALA A 7 -8.52 -0.68 -3.74
CA ALA A 7 -9.79 -0.51 -3.06
C ALA A 7 -10.52 -1.87 -3.01
N ARG A 8 -11.16 -2.17 -1.88
CA ARG A 8 -12.02 -3.34 -1.71
C ARG A 8 -13.44 -2.87 -1.41
N ASP A 9 -14.40 -3.34 -2.20
CA ASP A 9 -15.80 -2.94 -2.14
C ASP A 9 -15.97 -1.40 -2.17
N GLY A 10 -15.15 -0.73 -2.98
CA GLY A 10 -15.13 0.73 -3.12
C GLY A 10 -14.41 1.49 -1.99
N LYS A 11 -13.78 0.79 -1.05
CA LYS A 11 -13.05 1.41 0.08
C LYS A 11 -11.55 1.20 -0.07
N THR A 12 -10.78 2.28 -0.01
CA THR A 12 -9.32 2.22 0.14
C THR A 12 -8.95 1.84 1.56
N PRO A 13 -7.68 1.46 1.83
CA PRO A 13 -7.21 1.26 3.19
C PRO A 13 -7.56 2.44 4.07
N ASP A 14 -8.18 2.18 5.22
CA ASP A 14 -8.49 3.21 6.20
C ASP A 14 -7.27 3.51 7.11
N GLY A 15 -7.38 4.53 7.96
CA GLY A 15 -6.28 4.92 8.84
C GLY A 15 -5.79 3.79 9.76
N GLY A 16 -6.68 2.90 10.21
CA GLY A 16 -6.30 1.76 11.04
C GLY A 16 -5.50 0.71 10.26
N GLU A 17 -5.91 0.43 9.02
CA GLU A 17 -5.18 -0.47 8.12
C GLU A 17 -3.81 0.09 7.74
N ILE A 18 -3.71 1.41 7.53
CA ILE A 18 -2.45 2.09 7.24
C ILE A 18 -1.50 2.03 8.44
N GLU A 19 -1.96 2.33 9.66
CA GLU A 19 -1.13 2.19 10.86
C GLU A 19 -0.67 0.75 11.09
N ALA A 20 -1.55 -0.23 10.87
CA ALA A 20 -1.18 -1.63 10.97
C ALA A 20 -0.07 -2.00 9.97
N TYR A 21 -0.13 -1.48 8.75
CA TYR A 21 0.94 -1.69 7.77
C TYR A 21 2.26 -1.02 8.20
N VAL A 22 2.19 0.21 8.71
CA VAL A 22 3.35 0.93 9.27
C VAL A 22 4.00 0.14 10.40
N ASP A 23 3.22 -0.46 11.30
CA ASP A 23 3.74 -1.27 12.39
C ASP A 23 4.39 -2.57 11.91
N VAL A 24 3.90 -3.16 10.82
CA VAL A 24 4.58 -4.28 10.16
C VAL A 24 5.96 -3.85 9.64
N LEU A 25 6.07 -2.68 9.01
CA LEU A 25 7.35 -2.15 8.52
C LEU A 25 8.33 -1.88 9.66
N ARG A 26 7.86 -1.31 10.77
CA ARG A 26 8.66 -1.12 11.99
C ARG A 26 9.16 -2.44 12.56
N THR A 27 8.25 -3.41 12.70
CA THR A 27 8.56 -4.73 13.26
C THR A 27 9.55 -5.50 12.38
N ALA A 28 9.49 -5.32 11.07
CA ALA A 28 10.43 -5.92 10.13
C ALA A 28 11.85 -5.31 10.22
N GLY A 29 12.02 -4.17 10.89
CA GLY A 29 13.29 -3.43 10.98
C GLY A 29 13.50 -2.51 9.78
N THR A 30 13.28 -1.21 9.96
CA THR A 30 13.38 -0.21 8.87
C THR A 30 14.79 -0.13 8.28
N ASP A 31 15.81 -0.42 9.06
CA ASP A 31 17.22 -0.49 8.65
C ASP A 31 17.52 -1.67 7.70
N LEU A 32 16.68 -2.70 7.70
CA LEU A 32 16.79 -3.86 6.81
C LEU A 32 15.99 -3.67 5.50
N ILE A 33 15.21 -2.60 5.39
CA ILE A 33 14.34 -2.33 4.24
C ILE A 33 14.98 -1.23 3.38
N GLU A 34 15.43 -1.60 2.18
CA GLU A 34 16.00 -0.64 1.22
C GLU A 34 15.01 0.47 0.80
N GLY A 35 13.72 0.14 0.80
CA GLY A 35 12.63 1.05 0.48
C GLY A 35 11.33 0.32 0.25
N VAL A 36 10.27 1.07 -0.02
CA VAL A 36 8.93 0.53 -0.31
C VAL A 36 8.50 0.92 -1.72
N LEU A 37 8.10 -0.06 -2.52
CA LEU A 37 7.38 0.15 -3.77
C LEU A 37 5.89 -0.07 -3.52
N LEU A 38 5.10 0.99 -3.64
CA LEU A 38 3.64 0.92 -3.67
C LEU A 38 3.19 0.84 -5.13
N TYR A 39 2.36 -0.15 -5.45
CA TYR A 39 1.80 -0.31 -6.79
C TYR A 39 0.32 -0.66 -6.76
N GLY A 40 -0.42 -0.25 -7.79
CA GLY A 40 -1.85 -0.52 -7.93
C GLY A 40 -2.16 -1.87 -8.57
N LEU A 41 -3.46 -2.18 -8.65
CA LEU A 41 -3.95 -3.38 -9.34
C LEU A 41 -3.74 -3.26 -10.87
N ALA A 42 -2.63 -3.80 -11.39
CA ALA A 42 -2.26 -3.65 -12.79
C ALA A 42 -3.09 -4.48 -13.78
N ARG A 43 -3.75 -5.56 -13.31
CA ARG A 43 -4.58 -6.45 -14.14
C ARG A 43 -5.78 -6.97 -13.35
N PRO A 44 -6.93 -7.23 -14.02
CA PRO A 44 -8.03 -7.94 -13.39
C PRO A 44 -7.56 -9.30 -12.86
N SER A 45 -7.80 -9.56 -11.57
CA SER A 45 -7.56 -10.88 -10.98
C SER A 45 -8.60 -11.88 -11.53
N LEU A 46 -8.21 -13.15 -11.68
CA LEU A 46 -9.13 -14.24 -12.03
C LEU A 46 -9.67 -14.97 -10.80
N GLN A 47 -9.36 -14.46 -9.61
CA GLN A 47 -9.83 -15.02 -8.35
C GLN A 47 -11.30 -14.69 -8.10
N PRO A 48 -12.03 -15.51 -7.32
CA PRO A 48 -13.45 -15.28 -7.02
C PRO A 48 -13.76 -13.89 -6.44
N GLU A 49 -12.84 -13.34 -5.66
CA GLU A 49 -12.97 -12.03 -5.02
C GLU A 49 -12.59 -10.85 -5.92
N ALA A 50 -12.09 -11.08 -7.14
CA ALA A 50 -11.68 -10.03 -8.06
C ALA A 50 -12.74 -8.95 -8.32
N PRO A 51 -14.05 -9.26 -8.44
CA PRO A 51 -15.08 -8.23 -8.63
C PRO A 51 -15.21 -7.24 -7.46
N ARG A 52 -14.66 -7.58 -6.29
CA ARG A 52 -14.63 -6.71 -5.11
C ARG A 52 -13.44 -5.77 -5.11
N LEU A 53 -12.47 -5.95 -6.00
CA LEU A 53 -11.24 -5.18 -6.01
C LEU A 53 -11.26 -4.13 -7.12
N ALA A 54 -10.78 -2.94 -6.81
CA ALA A 54 -10.61 -1.85 -7.78
C ALA A 54 -9.23 -1.20 -7.59
N PRO A 55 -8.69 -0.55 -8.64
CA PRO A 55 -7.49 0.26 -8.49
C PRO A 55 -7.65 1.29 -7.37
N ALA A 56 -6.62 1.45 -6.53
CA ALA A 56 -6.62 2.51 -5.53
C ALA A 56 -6.43 3.88 -6.22
N PRO A 57 -7.19 4.92 -5.83
CA PRO A 57 -6.97 6.28 -6.32
C PRO A 57 -5.55 6.77 -5.98
N GLU A 58 -4.97 7.57 -6.87
CA GLU A 58 -3.63 8.13 -6.69
C GLU A 58 -3.47 8.92 -5.38
N ALA A 59 -4.51 9.66 -4.97
CA ALA A 59 -4.52 10.39 -3.71
C ALA A 59 -4.35 9.47 -2.49
N ALA A 60 -5.01 8.31 -2.49
CA ALA A 60 -4.86 7.32 -1.41
C ALA A 60 -3.46 6.69 -1.42
N MET A 61 -2.91 6.41 -2.60
CA MET A 61 -1.53 5.93 -2.74
C MET A 61 -0.52 6.94 -2.17
N ALA A 62 -0.73 8.22 -2.44
CA ALA A 62 0.12 9.30 -1.95
C ALA A 62 0.03 9.48 -0.43
N GLU A 63 -1.16 9.35 0.16
CA GLU A 63 -1.36 9.40 1.61
C GLU A 63 -0.62 8.26 2.32
N ILE A 64 -0.76 7.03 1.81
CA ILE A 64 -0.06 5.85 2.34
C ILE A 64 1.45 6.03 2.20
N ALA A 65 1.93 6.53 1.05
CA ALA A 65 3.35 6.77 0.82
C ALA A 65 3.91 7.80 1.81
N ALA A 66 3.20 8.92 2.02
CA ALA A 66 3.61 9.95 2.97
C ALA A 66 3.75 9.36 4.38
N ARG A 67 2.79 8.51 4.78
CA ARG A 67 2.82 7.89 6.10
C ARG A 67 4.02 6.95 6.30
N ILE A 68 4.39 6.19 5.28
CA ILE A 68 5.56 5.30 5.32
C ILE A 68 6.87 6.09 5.32
N CYS A 69 6.93 7.22 4.60
CA CYS A 69 8.10 8.09 4.58
C CYS A 69 8.45 8.63 5.98
N GLU A 70 7.47 8.78 6.89
CA GLU A 70 7.72 9.16 8.29
C GLU A 70 8.57 8.15 9.06
N LEU A 71 8.69 6.91 8.57
CA LEU A 71 9.59 5.89 9.12
C LEU A 71 11.05 6.04 8.66
N GLY A 72 11.34 7.05 7.84
CA GLY A 72 12.66 7.24 7.22
C GLY A 72 12.92 6.34 6.01
N LEU A 73 11.90 5.61 5.54
CA LEU A 73 11.99 4.76 4.36
C LEU A 73 11.78 5.56 3.07
N THR A 74 12.55 5.25 2.03
CA THR A 74 12.27 5.76 0.68
C THR A 74 11.07 5.03 0.11
N VAL A 75 10.08 5.78 -0.39
CA VAL A 75 8.87 5.21 -1.01
C VAL A 75 8.78 5.62 -2.47
N ARG A 76 8.53 4.64 -3.35
CA ARG A 76 8.22 4.85 -4.76
C ARG A 76 6.79 4.42 -5.02
N VAL A 77 6.03 5.26 -5.71
CA VAL A 77 4.68 4.93 -6.18
C VAL A 77 4.76 4.60 -7.68
N SER A 78 4.16 3.47 -8.07
CA SER A 78 3.90 3.10 -9.46
C SER A 78 2.39 3.15 -9.70
N PRO A 79 1.90 4.06 -10.56
CA PRO A 79 0.51 4.10 -10.98
C PRO A 79 0.12 2.84 -11.77
#